data_AF-A0AB32WLD6-F1
#
_entry.id   AF-A0AB32WLD6-F1
#
_cell.length_a   1.000
_cell.length_b   1.000
_cell.length_c   1.000
_cell.angle_alpha   90.00
_cell.angle_beta   90.00
_cell.angle_gamma   90.00
#
_symmetry.space_group_name_H-M   'P 1'
#
loop_
_entity.id
_entity.type
_entity.pdbx_description
1 polymer ?
#
loop_
_entity_poly.entity_id
_entity_poly.type
_entity_poly.pdbx_seq_one_letter_code
_entity_poly.pdbx_strand_id
1 'polypeptide(L)'
;MTLSFYIFLCLSCLNSEAAVNFLYANCPSAGTTTYTRNSTYQRNLNFILSSLQSNSTVESGFYNLEVGQDPSDIVYGLFLCRGDVTQDICQECVNTAAGEIVLLCPDQKTALIVYDECTIRYSDRSFFSQWKMEFVLYTSNTSNVSTPDGFMALLENTTKGIAGQAANDQSGRKFATEEADFNSFPKLYTLAQCTTDLSVSSCYNCLRTAISYLPICCLGKQGGSVMLQSCNIRYELYPFYRITAEPQEDKEISQEVQLLDLVEGRFRNEHTSEDSSGEKGAGSQKLIPSFQLHILHAATNHFSDENKLGKGGFGPVYKVTRLGILVLFNV
;
A
#
# COMPACT_ATOMS: atom_id res chain seq x y z
N MET A 1 4.04 57.90 -1.81
CA MET A 1 3.35 56.84 -1.04
C MET A 1 3.48 55.54 -1.82
N THR A 2 4.49 54.73 -1.50
CA THR A 2 4.69 53.41 -2.10
C THR A 2 4.25 52.37 -1.09
N LEU A 3 3.18 51.64 -1.40
CA LEU A 3 2.57 50.64 -0.54
C LEU A 3 3.28 49.30 -0.77
N SER A 4 4.19 48.92 0.12
CA SER A 4 4.81 47.58 0.10
C SER A 4 3.83 46.56 0.66
N PHE A 5 3.30 45.69 -0.21
CA PHE A 5 2.63 44.45 0.21
C PHE A 5 3.69 43.39 0.52
N TYR A 6 3.87 43.08 1.81
CA TYR A 6 4.61 41.88 2.22
C TYR A 6 3.67 40.68 2.09
N ILE A 7 3.82 39.91 1.01
CA ILE A 7 3.26 38.56 0.91
C ILE A 7 4.12 37.69 1.85
N PHE A 8 3.62 37.43 3.05
CA PHE A 8 4.13 36.33 3.87
C PHE A 8 3.74 35.03 3.17
N LEU A 9 4.62 34.50 2.32
CA LEU A 9 4.56 33.10 1.92
C LEU A 9 4.75 32.27 3.19
N CYS A 10 3.67 31.69 3.70
CA CYS A 10 3.72 30.71 4.78
C CYS A 10 4.36 29.43 4.22
N LEU A 11 5.70 29.38 4.20
CA LEU A 11 6.48 28.18 3.84
C LEU A 11 6.23 26.99 4.80
N SER A 12 5.55 27.22 5.92
CA SER A 12 5.08 26.21 6.86
C SER A 12 3.69 25.64 6.53
N CYS A 13 3.05 26.05 5.42
CA CYS A 13 1.77 25.46 4.96
C CYS A 13 1.94 24.36 3.91
N LEU A 14 3.17 23.99 3.53
CA LEU A 14 3.43 22.78 2.74
C LEU A 14 3.55 21.57 3.67
N ASN A 15 2.53 21.33 4.48
CA ASN A 15 2.29 19.96 4.90
C ASN A 15 1.72 19.28 3.65
N SER A 16 2.48 18.38 3.05
CA SER A 16 1.87 17.39 2.16
C SER A 16 0.82 16.68 3.00
N GLU A 17 -0.45 17.04 2.85
CA GLU A 17 -1.56 16.25 3.36
C GLU A 17 -1.34 14.85 2.79
N ALA A 18 -1.02 13.88 3.65
CA ALA A 18 -0.96 12.49 3.24
C ALA A 18 -2.40 12.06 3.02
N ALA A 19 -2.97 12.41 1.87
CA ALA A 19 -4.37 12.16 1.57
C ALA A 19 -4.64 10.65 1.61
N VAL A 20 -5.46 10.22 2.57
CA VAL A 20 -5.98 8.86 2.63
C VAL A 20 -6.79 8.54 1.37
N ASN A 21 -6.66 7.32 0.84
CA ASN A 21 -7.16 7.00 -0.50
C ASN A 21 -8.47 6.22 -0.46
N PHE A 22 -9.58 6.87 -0.80
CA PHE A 22 -10.90 6.23 -0.85
C PHE A 22 -10.95 5.14 -1.93
N LEU A 23 -11.42 3.94 -1.57
CA LEU A 23 -11.55 2.81 -2.49
C LEU A 23 -13.00 2.45 -2.79
N TYR A 24 -13.82 2.32 -1.74
CA TYR A 24 -15.16 1.76 -1.87
C TYR A 24 -16.05 2.06 -0.66
N ALA A 25 -17.35 2.23 -0.90
CA ALA A 25 -18.37 2.21 0.13
C ALA A 25 -19.48 1.24 -0.25
N ASN A 26 -19.88 0.39 0.69
CA ASN A 26 -21.04 -0.48 0.57
C ASN A 26 -22.16 0.06 1.46
N CYS A 27 -23.20 0.57 0.80
CA CYS A 27 -24.47 0.85 1.43
C CYS A 27 -25.49 -0.18 0.91
N PRO A 28 -26.26 -0.83 1.79
CA PRO A 28 -27.42 -1.61 1.39
C PRO A 28 -28.38 -0.77 0.52
N SER A 29 -29.00 -1.39 -0.47
CA SER A 29 -29.97 -0.72 -1.35
C SER A 29 -31.13 -0.12 -0.56
N ALA A 30 -31.63 1.04 -0.97
CA ALA A 30 -32.82 1.65 -0.38
C ALA A 30 -33.98 0.65 -0.29
N GLY A 31 -34.46 0.36 0.93
CA GLY A 31 -35.50 -0.65 1.21
C GLY A 31 -35.05 -1.81 2.12
N THR A 32 -33.75 -1.90 2.44
CA THR A 32 -33.20 -2.76 3.50
C THR A 32 -33.30 -2.11 4.89
N THR A 33 -32.73 -2.72 5.94
CA THR A 33 -32.76 -2.24 7.33
C THR A 33 -32.28 -0.80 7.46
N THR A 34 -33.22 0.13 7.56
CA THR A 34 -32.99 1.56 7.80
C THR A 34 -33.37 1.91 9.24
N TYR A 35 -32.82 3.01 9.75
CA TYR A 35 -33.23 3.57 11.04
C TYR A 35 -33.98 4.89 10.83
N THR A 36 -34.89 5.21 11.74
CA THR A 36 -35.59 6.50 11.72
C THR A 36 -34.65 7.61 12.19
N ARG A 37 -34.68 8.77 11.53
CA ARG A 37 -33.94 9.95 11.98
C ARG A 37 -34.31 10.35 13.42
N ASN A 38 -33.33 10.77 14.20
CA ASN A 38 -33.40 11.07 15.63
C ASN A 38 -33.78 9.88 16.52
N SER A 39 -33.65 8.64 16.02
CA SER A 39 -33.83 7.43 16.83
C SER A 39 -32.71 7.22 17.84
N THR A 40 -32.95 6.33 18.80
CA THR A 40 -31.90 5.83 19.70
C THR A 40 -30.81 5.10 18.92
N TYR A 41 -31.16 4.27 17.92
CA TYR A 41 -30.19 3.69 16.98
C TYR A 41 -29.23 4.75 16.39
N GLN A 42 -29.74 5.87 15.88
CA GLN A 42 -28.88 6.92 15.31
C GLN A 42 -27.92 7.52 16.37
N ARG A 43 -28.40 7.73 17.60
CA ARG A 43 -27.54 8.21 18.70
C ARG A 43 -26.45 7.21 19.06
N ASN A 44 -26.81 5.92 19.09
CA ASN A 44 -25.85 4.84 19.34
C ASN A 44 -24.83 4.74 18.21
N LEU A 45 -25.24 4.86 16.95
CA LEU A 45 -24.33 4.90 15.80
C LEU A 45 -23.36 6.08 15.87
N ASN A 46 -23.85 7.28 16.21
CA ASN A 46 -22.98 8.44 16.39
C ASN A 46 -21.94 8.21 17.51
N PHE A 47 -22.34 7.54 18.59
CA PHE A 47 -21.43 7.17 19.68
C PHE A 47 -20.41 6.10 19.26
N ILE A 48 -20.82 5.10 18.47
CA ILE A 48 -19.90 4.14 17.85
C ILE A 48 -18.82 4.88 17.06
N LEU A 49 -19.23 5.73 16.12
CA LEU A 49 -18.30 6.42 15.21
C LEU A 49 -17.33 7.34 15.98
N SER A 50 -17.81 8.10 16.97
CA SER A 50 -16.92 8.92 17.81
C SER A 50 -15.96 8.08 18.66
N SER A 51 -16.42 6.92 19.13
CA SER A 51 -15.58 5.99 19.88
C SER A 51 -14.49 5.38 18.99
N LEU A 52 -14.81 4.99 17.75
CA LEU A 52 -13.83 4.52 16.77
C LEU A 52 -12.75 5.57 16.52
N GLN A 53 -13.15 6.84 16.28
CA GLN A 53 -12.23 7.95 16.09
C GLN A 53 -11.29 8.15 17.30
N SER A 54 -11.84 8.14 18.53
CA SER A 54 -11.05 8.33 19.75
C SER A 54 -10.09 7.18 20.07
N ASN A 55 -10.36 5.97 19.55
CA ASN A 55 -9.53 4.78 19.76
C ASN A 55 -8.61 4.46 18.57
N SER A 56 -8.56 5.32 17.56
CA SER A 56 -7.78 5.12 16.33
C SER A 56 -6.26 5.04 16.53
N THR A 57 -5.75 5.43 17.69
CA THR A 57 -4.32 5.33 18.04
C THR A 57 -3.95 4.00 18.74
N VAL A 58 -4.87 3.04 18.83
CA VAL A 58 -4.59 1.72 19.41
C VAL A 58 -3.48 0.99 18.63
N GLU A 59 -2.54 0.37 19.34
CA GLU A 59 -1.32 -0.23 18.75
C GLU A 59 -1.60 -1.37 17.76
N SER A 60 -2.69 -2.12 17.97
CA SER A 60 -3.16 -3.18 17.08
C SER A 60 -3.70 -2.67 15.74
N GLY A 61 -4.00 -1.37 15.63
CA GLY A 61 -4.71 -0.82 14.48
C GLY A 61 -6.14 -1.37 14.33
N PHE A 62 -6.71 -1.95 15.38
CA PHE A 62 -8.06 -2.52 15.37
C PHE A 62 -8.78 -2.24 16.68
N TYR A 63 -10.02 -1.80 16.56
CA TYR A 63 -10.91 -1.61 17.69
C TYR A 63 -12.33 -1.95 17.27
N ASN A 64 -13.05 -2.65 18.13
CA ASN A 64 -14.46 -2.94 17.98
C ASN A 64 -15.22 -2.60 19.26
N LEU A 65 -16.50 -2.29 19.13
CA LEU A 65 -17.39 -2.06 20.25
C LEU A 65 -18.85 -2.29 19.86
N GLU A 66 -19.67 -2.48 20.89
CA GLU A 66 -21.13 -2.57 20.78
C GLU A 66 -21.80 -1.53 21.69
N VAL A 67 -22.91 -0.96 21.25
CA VAL A 67 -23.66 0.04 21.99
C VAL A 67 -25.16 -0.23 21.84
N GLY A 68 -25.87 -0.21 22.98
CA GLY A 68 -27.30 -0.46 23.05
C GLY A 68 -27.62 -1.82 23.68
N GLN A 69 -28.85 -1.95 24.20
CA GLN A 69 -29.35 -3.19 24.82
C GLN A 69 -30.61 -3.70 24.12
N ASP A 70 -31.45 -2.78 23.62
CA ASP A 70 -32.63 -3.13 22.85
C ASP A 70 -32.20 -3.63 21.45
N PRO A 71 -32.68 -4.79 20.98
CA PRO A 71 -32.38 -5.31 19.65
C PRO A 71 -32.68 -4.35 18.49
N SER A 72 -33.61 -3.41 18.68
CA SER A 72 -33.96 -2.42 17.67
C SER A 72 -32.95 -1.26 17.57
N ASP A 73 -32.17 -1.02 18.63
CA ASP A 73 -31.26 0.10 18.81
C ASP A 73 -29.78 -0.30 18.94
N ILE A 74 -29.48 -1.59 19.04
CA ILE A 74 -28.11 -2.09 19.17
C ILE A 74 -27.28 -1.85 17.90
N VAL A 75 -26.04 -1.40 18.08
CA VAL A 75 -25.09 -1.14 17.00
C VAL A 75 -23.76 -1.80 17.33
N TYR A 76 -23.23 -2.55 16.36
CA TYR A 76 -21.88 -3.12 16.39
C TYR A 76 -21.02 -2.34 15.41
N GLY A 77 -19.83 -1.92 15.83
CA GLY A 77 -18.90 -1.18 14.97
C GLY A 77 -17.46 -1.64 15.16
N LEU A 78 -16.66 -1.54 14.10
CA LEU A 78 -15.21 -1.68 14.17
C LEU A 78 -14.51 -0.78 13.16
N PHE A 79 -13.22 -0.56 13.42
CA PHE A 79 -12.27 -0.18 12.38
C PHE A 79 -11.11 -1.17 12.32
N LEU A 80 -10.47 -1.25 11.15
CA LEU A 80 -9.19 -1.93 10.93
C LEU A 80 -8.30 -1.03 10.08
N CYS A 81 -7.15 -0.64 10.60
CA CYS A 81 -6.09 0.02 9.84
C CYS A 81 -5.13 -1.01 9.24
N ARG A 82 -4.54 -0.67 8.10
CA ARG A 82 -3.57 -1.54 7.42
C ARG A 82 -2.33 -1.71 8.30
N GLY A 83 -1.82 -2.94 8.41
CA GLY A 83 -0.86 -3.28 9.46
C GLY A 83 0.49 -2.56 9.40
N ASP A 84 0.86 -1.92 8.30
CA ASP A 84 2.09 -1.16 8.10
C ASP A 84 1.97 0.36 8.32
N VAL A 85 0.75 0.90 8.46
CA VAL A 85 0.56 2.36 8.60
C VAL A 85 0.86 2.81 10.04
N THR A 86 1.31 4.06 10.19
CA THR A 86 1.51 4.66 11.52
C THR A 86 0.20 5.11 12.14
N GLN A 87 0.24 5.37 13.45
CA GLN A 87 -0.94 5.78 14.22
C GLN A 87 -1.56 7.10 13.72
N ASP A 88 -0.76 8.04 13.22
CA ASP A 88 -1.23 9.29 12.62
C ASP A 88 -2.04 9.04 11.34
N ILE A 89 -1.54 8.22 10.43
CA ILE A 89 -2.25 7.84 9.19
C ILE A 89 -3.51 7.03 9.51
N CYS A 90 -3.43 6.11 10.46
CA CYS A 90 -4.58 5.35 10.92
C CYS A 90 -5.67 6.27 11.50
N GLN A 91 -5.27 7.23 12.34
CA GLN A 91 -6.16 8.22 12.93
C GLN A 91 -6.81 9.12 11.88
N GLU A 92 -6.03 9.63 10.93
CA GLU A 92 -6.55 10.43 9.80
C GLU A 92 -7.58 9.62 9.00
N CYS A 93 -7.24 8.39 8.64
CA CYS A 93 -8.14 7.52 7.88
C CYS A 93 -9.45 7.22 8.62
N VAL A 94 -9.36 6.83 9.90
CA VAL A 94 -10.56 6.51 10.70
C VAL A 94 -11.41 7.76 10.91
N ASN A 95 -10.80 8.94 11.11
CA ASN A 95 -11.53 10.20 11.24
C ASN A 95 -12.32 10.54 9.98
N THR A 96 -11.66 10.49 8.82
CA THR A 96 -12.26 10.75 7.51
C THR A 96 -13.37 9.74 7.20
N ALA A 97 -13.06 8.45 7.32
CA ALA A 97 -14.01 7.36 7.05
C ALA A 97 -15.25 7.42 7.94
N ALA A 98 -15.09 7.73 9.24
CA ALA A 98 -16.22 7.82 10.18
C ALA A 98 -17.14 9.00 9.87
N GLY A 99 -16.59 10.11 9.34
CA GLY A 99 -17.38 11.25 8.88
C GLY A 99 -18.09 10.98 7.56
N GLU A 100 -17.41 10.35 6.59
CA GLU A 100 -17.95 10.14 5.25
C GLU A 100 -18.98 9.01 5.18
N ILE A 101 -18.86 7.95 5.99
CA ILE A 101 -19.76 6.80 5.92
C ILE A 101 -21.24 7.18 6.14
N VAL A 102 -21.52 8.16 6.99
CA VAL A 102 -22.89 8.65 7.23
C VAL A 102 -23.42 9.57 6.14
N LEU A 103 -22.52 10.20 5.37
CA LEU A 103 -22.88 11.02 4.21
C LEU A 103 -23.18 10.13 2.99
N LEU A 104 -22.38 9.07 2.81
CA LEU A 104 -22.52 8.12 1.71
C LEU A 104 -23.68 7.13 1.93
N CYS A 105 -23.89 6.68 3.17
CA CYS A 105 -24.91 5.70 3.54
C CYS A 105 -25.95 6.31 4.51
N PRO A 106 -26.78 7.27 4.06
CA PRO A 106 -27.76 7.91 4.93
C PRO A 106 -28.81 6.90 5.43
N ASP A 107 -29.10 6.98 6.72
CA ASP A 107 -30.16 6.23 7.43
C ASP A 107 -30.04 4.69 7.37
N GLN A 108 -28.89 4.15 6.96
CA GLN A 108 -28.66 2.69 6.88
C GLN A 108 -28.27 2.11 8.24
N LYS A 109 -28.84 0.95 8.62
CA LYS A 109 -28.41 0.19 9.81
C LYS A 109 -27.15 -0.66 9.61
N THR A 110 -26.63 -0.74 8.39
CA THR A 110 -25.36 -1.40 8.13
C THR A 110 -24.66 -0.68 7.00
N ALA A 111 -23.36 -0.49 7.15
CA ALA A 111 -22.52 0.11 6.13
C ALA A 111 -21.07 -0.33 6.33
N LEU A 112 -20.32 -0.27 5.23
CA LEU A 112 -18.89 -0.50 5.22
C LEU A 112 -18.25 0.54 4.30
N ILE A 113 -17.14 1.13 4.73
CA ILE A 113 -16.33 2.06 3.94
C ILE A 113 -14.87 1.61 3.99
N VAL A 114 -14.20 1.69 2.84
CA VAL A 114 -12.83 1.22 2.63
C VAL A 114 -12.00 2.34 2.03
N TYR A 115 -10.93 2.67 2.74
CA TYR A 115 -9.78 3.38 2.23
C TYR A 115 -8.61 2.42 2.13
N ASP A 116 -7.55 2.79 1.41
CA ASP A 116 -6.35 1.95 1.30
C ASP A 116 -5.64 1.76 2.65
N GLU A 117 -5.80 2.73 3.56
CA GLU A 117 -5.19 2.76 4.88
C GLU A 117 -6.07 2.17 5.99
N CYS A 118 -7.39 2.17 5.84
CA CYS A 118 -8.30 1.63 6.86
C CYS A 118 -9.69 1.26 6.33
N THR A 119 -10.42 0.44 7.09
CA THR A 119 -11.81 0.07 6.85
C THR A 119 -12.64 0.37 8.10
N ILE A 120 -13.84 0.92 7.93
CA ILE A 120 -14.86 1.01 8.98
C ILE A 120 -16.09 0.22 8.58
N ARG A 121 -16.67 -0.52 9.53
CA ARG A 121 -17.93 -1.24 9.35
C ARG A 121 -18.81 -1.07 10.57
N TYR A 122 -20.11 -0.88 10.36
CA TYR A 122 -21.11 -1.02 11.39
C TYR A 122 -22.32 -1.85 10.92
N SER A 123 -23.06 -2.42 11.88
CA SER A 123 -24.27 -3.21 11.62
C SER A 123 -25.18 -3.26 12.85
N ASP A 124 -26.47 -3.55 12.64
CA ASP A 124 -27.44 -3.91 13.67
C ASP A 124 -27.37 -5.39 14.09
N ARG A 125 -26.46 -6.17 13.51
CA ARG A 125 -26.18 -7.56 13.87
C ARG A 125 -24.71 -7.74 14.19
N SER A 126 -24.39 -8.60 15.16
CA SER A 126 -23.00 -8.92 15.46
C SER A 126 -22.33 -9.62 14.28
N PHE A 127 -21.14 -9.15 13.93
CA PHE A 127 -20.25 -9.72 12.92
C PHE A 127 -18.84 -9.97 13.47
N PHE A 128 -18.65 -9.92 14.79
CA PHE A 128 -17.34 -10.10 15.44
C PHE A 128 -16.97 -11.57 15.57
N SER A 129 -15.67 -11.86 15.46
CA SER A 129 -15.03 -13.17 15.67
C SER A 129 -15.53 -14.28 14.73
N GLN A 130 -16.23 -13.91 13.67
CA GLN A 130 -16.73 -14.82 12.64
C GLN A 130 -16.28 -14.28 11.28
N TRP A 131 -15.75 -15.17 10.45
CA TRP A 131 -15.55 -14.88 9.04
C TRP A 131 -16.69 -15.53 8.25
N LYS A 132 -17.15 -14.83 7.21
CA LYS A 132 -18.10 -15.34 6.22
C LYS A 132 -17.55 -15.01 4.84
N MET A 133 -17.94 -15.80 3.85
CA MET A 133 -17.64 -15.50 2.45
C MET A 133 -18.55 -14.35 1.96
N GLU A 134 -18.31 -13.16 2.49
CA GLU A 134 -19.00 -11.93 2.11
C GLU A 134 -17.98 -11.01 1.43
N PHE A 135 -18.12 -10.87 0.11
CA PHE A 135 -17.25 -10.04 -0.72
C PHE A 135 -17.49 -8.56 -0.47
N VAL A 136 -16.40 -7.80 -0.38
CA VAL A 136 -16.41 -6.33 -0.36
C VAL A 136 -16.08 -5.81 -1.76
N LEU A 137 -14.89 -6.14 -2.26
CA LEU A 137 -14.40 -5.68 -3.56
C LEU A 137 -13.31 -6.62 -4.05
N TYR A 138 -13.18 -6.75 -5.37
CA TYR A 138 -11.94 -7.17 -6.01
C TYR A 138 -11.54 -6.14 -7.06
N THR A 139 -10.26 -5.86 -7.16
CA THR A 139 -9.70 -4.96 -8.18
C THR A 139 -8.54 -5.65 -8.86
N SER A 140 -8.30 -5.29 -10.11
CA SER A 140 -7.13 -5.78 -10.83
C SER A 140 -6.50 -4.67 -11.65
N ASN A 141 -5.17 -4.75 -11.76
CA ASN A 141 -4.43 -3.86 -12.62
C ASN A 141 -4.86 -4.08 -14.09
N THR A 142 -4.95 -3.01 -14.86
CA THR A 142 -5.30 -3.11 -16.28
C THR A 142 -4.22 -3.85 -17.08
N SER A 143 -2.97 -3.72 -16.67
CA SER A 143 -1.78 -4.29 -17.32
C SER A 143 -1.59 -5.78 -16.99
N ASN A 144 -1.07 -6.51 -17.98
CA ASN A 144 -0.80 -7.94 -17.89
C ASN A 144 0.69 -8.23 -17.66
N VAL A 145 0.99 -9.37 -17.04
CA VAL A 145 2.36 -9.91 -16.98
C VAL A 145 2.73 -10.59 -18.29
N SER A 146 4.03 -10.61 -18.62
CA SER A 146 4.53 -11.24 -19.85
C SER A 146 4.50 -12.77 -19.80
N THR A 147 4.63 -13.37 -18.61
CA THR A 147 4.67 -14.83 -18.40
C THR A 147 3.65 -15.25 -17.33
N PRO A 148 2.36 -15.37 -17.69
CA PRO A 148 1.27 -15.58 -16.73
C PRO A 148 1.40 -16.85 -15.88
N ASP A 149 1.74 -18.00 -16.46
CA ASP A 149 1.73 -19.27 -15.72
C ASP A 149 2.76 -19.29 -14.59
N GLY A 150 4.01 -18.91 -14.89
CA GLY A 150 5.08 -18.81 -13.89
C GLY A 150 4.78 -17.75 -12.83
N PHE A 151 4.19 -16.62 -13.23
CA PHE A 151 3.79 -15.57 -12.30
C PHE A 151 2.69 -16.04 -11.34
N MET A 152 1.64 -16.68 -11.85
CA MET A 152 0.52 -17.14 -11.03
C MET A 152 0.94 -18.24 -10.05
N ALA A 153 1.86 -19.12 -10.46
CA ALA A 153 2.44 -20.12 -9.55
C ALA A 153 3.24 -19.49 -8.40
N LEU A 154 4.07 -18.47 -8.71
CA LEU A 154 4.78 -17.68 -7.70
C LEU A 154 3.80 -16.99 -6.76
N LEU A 155 2.82 -16.27 -7.32
CA LEU A 155 1.79 -15.55 -6.56
C LEU A 155 1.01 -16.47 -5.62
N GLU A 156 0.59 -17.64 -6.09
CA GLU A 156 -0.12 -18.63 -5.28
C GLU A 156 0.75 -19.12 -4.12
N ASN A 157 2.03 -19.43 -4.36
CA ASN A 157 2.93 -19.89 -3.32
C ASN A 157 3.18 -18.80 -2.26
N THR A 158 3.54 -17.59 -2.70
CA THR A 158 3.82 -16.44 -1.83
C THR A 158 2.58 -16.07 -1.00
N THR A 159 1.41 -15.92 -1.63
CA THR A 159 0.18 -15.55 -0.92
C THR A 159 -0.26 -16.60 0.11
N LYS A 160 -0.06 -17.90 -0.17
CA LYS A 160 -0.29 -18.97 0.82
C LYS A 160 0.66 -18.86 2.01
N GLY A 161 1.93 -18.52 1.76
CA GLY A 161 2.95 -18.29 2.79
C GLY A 161 2.53 -17.17 3.74
N ILE A 162 2.28 -15.97 3.21
CA ILE A 162 1.88 -14.81 4.02
C ILE A 162 0.51 -14.99 4.68
N ALA A 163 -0.39 -15.80 4.13
CA ALA A 163 -1.66 -16.10 4.80
C ALA A 163 -1.46 -16.87 6.10
N GLY A 164 -0.51 -17.81 6.12
CA GLY A 164 -0.11 -18.52 7.33
C GLY A 164 0.55 -17.57 8.35
N GLN A 165 1.42 -16.68 7.87
CA GLN A 165 2.12 -15.71 8.72
C GLN A 165 1.13 -14.71 9.35
N ALA A 166 0.26 -14.08 8.55
CA ALA A 166 -0.75 -13.14 9.03
C ALA A 166 -1.70 -13.77 10.06
N ALA A 167 -2.11 -15.03 9.84
CA ALA A 167 -2.97 -15.73 10.79
C ALA A 167 -2.31 -16.01 12.15
N ASN A 168 -0.98 -16.21 12.16
CA ASN A 168 -0.18 -16.52 13.34
C ASN A 168 0.63 -15.33 13.87
N ASP A 169 0.40 -14.13 13.35
CA ASP A 169 1.09 -12.91 13.77
C ASP A 169 0.88 -12.63 15.26
N GLN A 170 1.99 -12.43 15.97
CA GLN A 170 2.03 -12.21 17.42
C GLN A 170 1.96 -10.73 17.79
N SER A 171 2.10 -9.81 16.84
CA SER A 171 1.94 -8.36 17.09
C SER A 171 0.49 -7.96 17.36
N GLY A 172 -0.45 -8.86 17.07
CA GLY A 172 -1.89 -8.62 17.21
C GLY A 172 -2.51 -7.89 16.02
N ARG A 173 -1.74 -7.54 14.98
CA ARG A 173 -2.24 -6.87 13.76
C ARG A 173 -2.83 -7.83 12.73
N LYS A 174 -2.52 -9.13 12.85
CA LYS A 174 -2.86 -10.19 11.90
C LYS A 174 -2.49 -9.83 10.47
N PHE A 175 -1.26 -9.37 10.31
CA PHE A 175 -0.73 -8.76 9.10
C PHE A 175 0.56 -9.45 8.67
N ALA A 176 0.74 -9.63 7.37
CA ALA A 176 2.01 -10.10 6.81
C ALA A 176 2.21 -9.57 5.40
N THR A 177 3.49 -9.40 5.04
CA THR A 177 3.92 -8.95 3.71
C THR A 177 5.11 -9.80 3.25
N GLU A 178 5.25 -10.00 1.95
CA GLU A 178 6.41 -10.69 1.38
C GLU A 178 6.76 -10.11 0.01
N GLU A 179 8.07 -9.96 -0.21
CA GLU A 179 8.67 -9.64 -1.50
C GLU A 179 9.22 -10.92 -2.13
N ALA A 180 8.92 -11.15 -3.40
CA ALA A 180 9.45 -12.29 -4.15
C ALA A 180 10.01 -11.88 -5.50
N ASP A 181 11.11 -12.49 -5.91
CA ASP A 181 11.75 -12.20 -7.18
C ASP A 181 10.99 -12.87 -8.33
N PHE A 182 10.58 -12.04 -9.30
CA PHE A 182 10.02 -12.50 -10.57
C PHE A 182 10.92 -12.02 -11.72
N ASN A 183 11.80 -12.90 -12.21
CA ASN A 183 12.78 -12.59 -13.27
C ASN A 183 13.69 -11.39 -12.95
N SER A 184 14.15 -11.27 -11.70
CA SER A 184 15.06 -10.23 -11.18
C SER A 184 14.48 -8.81 -11.08
N PHE A 185 13.54 -8.41 -11.95
CA PHE A 185 12.74 -7.19 -11.82
C PHE A 185 11.57 -7.20 -12.83
N PRO A 186 10.37 -6.70 -12.46
CA PRO A 186 9.96 -6.19 -11.14
C PRO A 186 9.75 -7.29 -10.09
N LYS A 187 9.97 -6.95 -8.81
CA LYS A 187 9.61 -7.82 -7.68
C LYS A 187 8.09 -7.89 -7.52
N LEU A 188 7.63 -9.04 -7.05
CA LEU A 188 6.27 -9.23 -6.55
C LEU A 188 6.20 -8.75 -5.09
N TYR A 189 5.28 -7.83 -4.81
CA TYR A 189 4.95 -7.37 -3.46
C TYR A 189 3.58 -7.94 -3.08
N THR A 190 3.48 -8.55 -1.91
CA THR A 190 2.24 -9.18 -1.43
C THR A 190 1.93 -8.77 0.00
N LEU A 191 0.64 -8.68 0.31
CA LEU A 191 0.10 -8.29 1.61
C LEU A 191 -1.12 -9.15 1.94
N ALA A 192 -1.20 -9.59 3.19
CA ALA A 192 -2.32 -10.33 3.76
C ALA A 192 -2.70 -9.74 5.11
N GLN A 193 -4.00 -9.52 5.34
CA GLN A 193 -4.48 -9.05 6.65
C GLN A 193 -5.86 -9.58 7.02
N CYS A 194 -6.08 -9.81 8.30
CA CYS A 194 -7.38 -10.13 8.89
C CYS A 194 -7.80 -9.10 9.94
N THR A 195 -9.10 -9.06 10.26
CA THR A 195 -9.56 -8.41 11.49
C THR A 195 -9.05 -9.17 12.72
N THR A 196 -8.62 -8.43 13.74
CA THR A 196 -7.80 -9.02 14.83
C THR A 196 -8.62 -9.86 15.81
N ASP A 197 -9.95 -9.74 15.75
CA ASP A 197 -10.94 -10.52 16.50
C ASP A 197 -11.11 -11.97 16.02
N LEU A 198 -10.51 -12.34 14.88
CA LEU A 198 -10.56 -13.72 14.37
C LEU A 198 -9.60 -14.67 15.11
N SER A 199 -10.00 -15.92 15.27
CA SER A 199 -9.06 -16.99 15.62
C SER A 199 -8.03 -17.21 14.50
N VAL A 200 -6.91 -17.89 14.81
CA VAL A 200 -5.89 -18.26 13.81
C VAL A 200 -6.52 -19.02 12.64
N SER A 201 -7.36 -20.03 12.93
CA SER A 201 -8.00 -20.84 11.89
C SER A 201 -9.02 -20.04 11.08
N SER A 202 -9.81 -19.17 11.72
CA SER A 202 -10.76 -18.29 11.02
C SER A 202 -10.05 -17.32 10.09
N CYS A 203 -8.97 -16.68 10.54
CA CYS A 203 -8.18 -15.78 9.71
C CYS A 203 -7.55 -16.51 8.51
N TYR A 204 -6.89 -17.64 8.77
CA TYR A 204 -6.27 -18.43 7.69
C TYR A 204 -7.31 -18.88 6.66
N ASN A 205 -8.47 -19.36 7.09
CA ASN A 205 -9.54 -19.77 6.18
C ASN A 205 -10.08 -18.60 5.35
N CYS A 206 -10.29 -17.43 5.96
CA CYS A 206 -10.70 -16.22 5.25
C CYS A 206 -9.68 -15.86 4.15
N LEU A 207 -8.39 -15.79 4.49
CA LEU A 207 -7.33 -15.45 3.54
C LEU A 207 -7.20 -16.50 2.44
N ARG A 208 -7.32 -17.79 2.76
CA ARG A 208 -7.34 -18.87 1.77
C ARG A 208 -8.51 -18.74 0.80
N THR A 209 -9.68 -18.33 1.28
CA THR A 209 -10.83 -18.02 0.43
C THR A 209 -10.53 -16.81 -0.47
N ALA A 210 -9.98 -15.72 0.05
CA ALA A 210 -9.58 -14.57 -0.77
C ALA A 210 -8.57 -14.97 -1.87
N ILE A 211 -7.55 -15.79 -1.53
CA ILE A 211 -6.55 -16.31 -2.48
C ILE A 211 -7.20 -17.12 -3.59
N SER A 212 -8.20 -17.96 -3.29
CA SER A 212 -8.86 -18.77 -4.33
C SER A 212 -9.60 -17.95 -5.39
N TYR A 213 -9.81 -16.66 -5.16
CA TYR A 213 -10.43 -15.74 -6.13
C TYR A 213 -9.41 -15.00 -7.01
N LEU A 214 -8.11 -15.02 -6.69
CA LEU A 214 -7.08 -14.38 -7.52
C LEU A 214 -7.09 -14.90 -8.97
N PRO A 215 -7.22 -16.23 -9.24
CA PRO A 215 -7.35 -16.74 -10.60
C PRO A 215 -8.64 -16.33 -11.32
N ILE A 216 -9.66 -15.85 -10.59
CA ILE A 216 -10.95 -15.45 -11.16
C ILE A 216 -10.95 -13.95 -11.50
N CYS A 217 -10.49 -13.10 -10.57
CA CYS A 217 -10.49 -11.64 -10.76
C CYS A 217 -9.29 -11.11 -11.54
N CYS A 218 -8.16 -11.80 -11.42
CA CYS A 218 -6.84 -11.18 -11.53
C CYS A 218 -5.85 -12.05 -12.32
N LEU A 219 -6.36 -13.03 -13.09
CA LEU A 219 -5.53 -13.94 -13.88
C LEU A 219 -4.62 -13.18 -14.85
N GLY A 220 -3.31 -13.39 -14.71
CA GLY A 220 -2.30 -12.78 -15.57
C GLY A 220 -2.15 -11.26 -15.40
N LYS A 221 -2.70 -10.67 -14.33
CA LYS A 221 -2.60 -9.24 -14.04
C LYS A 221 -1.37 -8.93 -13.20
N GLN A 222 -0.75 -7.78 -13.46
CA GLN A 222 0.42 -7.29 -12.70
C GLN A 222 0.10 -6.91 -11.26
N GLY A 223 -1.18 -6.72 -10.95
CA GLY A 223 -1.66 -6.41 -9.62
C GLY A 223 -3.10 -6.82 -9.45
N GLY A 224 -3.47 -7.08 -8.20
CA GLY A 224 -4.83 -7.48 -7.85
C GLY A 224 -5.05 -7.43 -6.36
N SER A 225 -6.29 -7.14 -5.98
CA SER A 225 -6.74 -7.13 -4.60
C SER A 225 -8.05 -7.89 -4.49
N VAL A 226 -8.19 -8.70 -3.44
CA VAL A 226 -9.43 -9.37 -3.07
C VAL A 226 -9.70 -9.05 -1.61
N MET A 227 -10.83 -8.40 -1.36
CA MET A 227 -11.27 -8.02 -0.02
C MET A 227 -12.58 -8.73 0.32
N LEU A 228 -12.53 -9.51 1.39
CA LEU A 228 -13.68 -10.01 2.11
C LEU A 228 -13.91 -9.12 3.35
N GLN A 229 -15.07 -9.25 3.97
CA GLN A 229 -15.43 -8.39 5.12
C GLN A 229 -14.48 -8.48 6.32
N SER A 230 -13.77 -9.60 6.49
CA SER A 230 -12.89 -9.82 7.65
C SER A 230 -11.42 -10.06 7.26
N CYS A 231 -11.08 -10.03 5.98
CA CYS A 231 -9.71 -10.19 5.52
C CYS A 231 -9.50 -9.67 4.09
N ASN A 232 -8.26 -9.35 3.76
CA ASN A 232 -7.88 -8.93 2.41
C ASN A 232 -6.52 -9.51 2.00
N ILE A 233 -6.34 -9.65 0.69
CA ILE A 233 -5.08 -9.97 0.03
C ILE A 233 -4.87 -8.95 -1.07
N ARG A 234 -3.68 -8.37 -1.16
CA ARG A 234 -3.26 -7.51 -2.27
C ARG A 234 -1.89 -7.91 -2.78
N TYR A 235 -1.71 -7.84 -4.09
CA TYR A 235 -0.40 -7.99 -4.72
C TYR A 235 -0.21 -6.95 -5.82
N GLU A 236 1.03 -6.52 -6.01
CA GLU A 236 1.43 -5.58 -7.05
C GLU A 236 2.88 -5.87 -7.49
N LEU A 237 3.26 -5.38 -8.67
CA LEU A 237 4.66 -5.36 -9.12
C LEU A 237 5.40 -4.05 -8.77
N TYR A 238 4.87 -3.30 -7.79
CA TYR A 238 5.47 -2.10 -7.23
C TYR A 238 5.19 -2.04 -5.71
N PRO A 239 6.05 -1.38 -4.91
CA PRO A 239 5.80 -1.21 -3.48
C PRO A 239 4.51 -0.42 -3.21
N PHE A 240 3.67 -0.92 -2.29
CA PHE A 240 2.42 -0.26 -1.84
C PHE A 240 2.21 -0.29 -0.33
N TYR A 241 3.17 -0.85 0.42
CA TYR A 241 3.22 -0.85 1.87
C TYR A 241 4.59 -0.35 2.34
N ARG A 242 4.69 0.06 3.60
CA ARG A 242 5.98 0.43 4.19
C ARG A 242 6.85 -0.81 4.28
N ILE A 243 7.89 -0.83 3.48
CA ILE A 243 8.94 -1.84 3.55
C ILE A 243 9.71 -1.56 4.85
N THR A 244 9.56 -2.44 5.84
CA THR A 244 10.49 -2.44 6.98
C THR A 244 11.86 -2.76 6.44
N ALA A 245 12.74 -1.76 6.39
CA ALA A 245 14.12 -1.97 5.99
C ALA A 245 14.74 -3.04 6.89
N GLU A 246 15.27 -4.12 6.30
CA GLU A 246 16.28 -4.93 6.98
C GLU A 246 17.38 -3.97 7.49
N PRO A 247 18.03 -4.24 8.64
CA PRO A 247 19.21 -3.49 9.06
C PRO A 247 20.23 -3.51 7.92
N GLN A 248 20.31 -2.39 7.21
CA GLN A 248 21.09 -2.23 6.00
C GLN A 248 22.52 -1.88 6.42
N GLU A 249 23.28 -2.85 6.93
CA GLU A 249 24.64 -2.57 7.38
C GLU A 249 25.74 -2.89 6.34
N ASP A 250 25.46 -3.60 5.24
CA ASP A 250 26.53 -3.98 4.29
C ASP A 250 26.25 -3.77 2.79
N LYS A 251 25.03 -3.42 2.36
CA LYS A 251 24.72 -3.25 0.91
C LYS A 251 24.91 -1.83 0.37
N GLU A 252 24.75 -0.81 1.22
CA GLU A 252 24.83 0.60 0.81
C GLU A 252 26.30 0.98 0.49
N ILE A 253 27.25 0.43 1.25
CA ILE A 253 28.70 0.64 1.06
C ILE A 253 29.16 0.10 -0.30
N SER A 254 28.66 -1.05 -0.75
CA SER A 254 29.08 -1.62 -2.05
C SER A 254 28.56 -0.81 -3.24
N GLN A 255 27.40 -0.17 -3.12
CA GLN A 255 26.79 0.60 -4.22
C GLN A 255 27.32 2.04 -4.27
N GLU A 256 27.60 2.66 -3.12
CA GLU A 256 28.29 3.94 -3.06
C GLU A 256 29.73 3.86 -3.60
N VAL A 257 30.46 2.79 -3.28
CA VAL A 257 31.80 2.52 -3.85
C VAL A 257 31.73 2.38 -5.36
N GLN A 258 30.68 1.74 -5.89
CA GLN A 258 30.50 1.56 -7.34
C GLN A 258 30.12 2.87 -8.07
N LEU A 259 29.41 3.79 -7.41
CA LEU A 259 29.17 5.14 -7.92
C LEU A 259 30.43 6.02 -7.84
N LEU A 260 31.21 5.92 -6.75
CA LEU A 260 32.47 6.64 -6.58
C LEU A 260 33.52 6.21 -7.62
N ASP A 261 33.65 4.90 -7.89
CA ASP A 261 34.59 4.36 -8.90
C ASP A 261 34.26 4.85 -10.34
N LEU A 262 32.98 5.10 -10.63
CA LEU A 262 32.52 5.68 -11.90
C LEU A 262 32.81 7.18 -12.01
N VAL A 263 32.72 7.90 -10.90
CA VAL A 263 33.00 9.35 -10.84
C VAL A 263 34.50 9.62 -10.90
N GLU A 264 35.32 8.75 -10.31
CA GLU A 264 36.78 8.85 -10.32
C GLU A 264 37.44 8.20 -11.55
N GLY A 265 36.66 7.50 -12.39
CA GLY A 265 37.13 6.90 -13.65
C GLY A 265 38.15 5.76 -13.46
N ARG A 266 38.09 5.04 -12.33
CA ARG A 266 39.16 4.14 -11.90
C ARG A 266 38.76 2.66 -11.94
N PHE A 267 38.41 2.14 -13.11
CA PHE A 267 38.27 0.68 -13.25
C PHE A 267 39.65 0.01 -13.31
N ARG A 268 39.92 -0.90 -12.36
CA ARG A 268 41.05 -1.84 -12.40
C ARG A 268 40.56 -3.15 -13.01
N ASN A 269 41.08 -3.49 -14.19
CA ASN A 269 40.82 -4.78 -14.84
C ASN A 269 41.65 -5.88 -14.15
N GLU A 270 41.01 -6.80 -13.43
CA GLU A 270 41.52 -8.12 -13.03
C GLU A 270 40.25 -9.00 -12.87
N HIS A 271 40.05 -10.16 -13.50
CA HIS A 271 41.00 -11.17 -13.95
C HIS A 271 40.54 -11.89 -15.23
N THR A 272 41.53 -12.06 -16.10
CA THR A 272 41.74 -13.11 -17.10
C THR A 272 41.60 -14.53 -16.56
N SER A 273 41.01 -15.42 -17.36
CA SER A 273 41.55 -16.76 -17.60
C SER A 273 41.40 -17.08 -19.10
N GLU A 274 42.52 -17.45 -19.70
CA GLU A 274 42.80 -17.70 -21.11
C GLU A 274 41.98 -18.87 -21.68
N ASP A 275 41.49 -18.77 -22.93
CA ASP A 275 42.11 -19.52 -24.04
C ASP A 275 41.72 -19.01 -25.45
N SER A 276 42.74 -19.06 -26.30
CA SER A 276 42.98 -18.86 -27.73
C SER A 276 41.86 -18.69 -28.78
N SER A 277 41.98 -17.61 -29.57
CA SER A 277 42.27 -17.58 -31.04
C SER A 277 41.42 -16.62 -31.92
N GLY A 278 42.10 -15.66 -32.56
CA GLY A 278 41.94 -15.42 -34.01
C GLY A 278 40.99 -14.34 -34.57
N GLU A 279 41.47 -13.08 -34.59
CA GLU A 279 41.31 -12.02 -35.63
C GLU A 279 40.00 -11.23 -35.90
N LYS A 280 40.16 -9.91 -35.66
CA LYS A 280 39.85 -8.71 -36.48
C LYS A 280 38.40 -8.20 -36.62
N GLY A 281 38.20 -6.99 -36.07
CA GLY A 281 37.39 -5.95 -36.73
C GLY A 281 36.56 -5.02 -35.84
N ALA A 282 37.09 -3.82 -35.59
CA ALA A 282 36.41 -2.53 -35.46
C ALA A 282 35.23 -2.33 -34.47
N GLY A 283 35.43 -1.38 -33.56
CA GLY A 283 34.35 -0.66 -32.86
C GLY A 283 34.47 -0.72 -31.34
N SER A 284 35.23 0.19 -30.73
CA SER A 284 35.12 0.42 -29.29
C SER A 284 33.77 1.09 -29.01
N GLN A 285 32.73 0.27 -28.89
CA GLN A 285 31.45 0.71 -28.36
C GLN A 285 31.70 0.94 -26.87
N LYS A 286 31.99 2.19 -26.53
CA LYS A 286 32.05 2.67 -25.15
C LYS A 286 30.72 2.27 -24.51
N LEU A 287 30.72 1.24 -23.65
CA LEU A 287 29.52 0.82 -22.94
C LEU A 287 28.98 2.05 -22.21
N ILE A 288 27.82 2.53 -22.67
CA ILE A 288 27.07 3.53 -21.92
C ILE A 288 26.61 2.79 -20.66
N PRO A 289 26.97 3.26 -19.45
CA PRO A 289 26.48 2.64 -18.24
C PRO A 289 24.95 2.66 -18.27
N SER A 290 24.33 1.49 -18.25
CA SER A 290 22.88 1.36 -18.15
C SER A 290 22.50 1.59 -16.70
N PHE A 291 21.83 2.72 -16.42
CA PHE A 291 21.30 3.02 -15.10
C PHE A 291 19.88 2.50 -14.99
N GLN A 292 19.58 1.84 -13.88
CA GLN A 292 18.23 1.33 -13.64
C GLN A 292 17.27 2.50 -13.34
N LEU A 293 16.11 2.52 -13.98
CA LEU A 293 15.14 3.63 -13.89
C LEU A 293 14.71 3.92 -12.43
N HIS A 294 14.59 2.89 -11.59
CA HIS A 294 14.21 3.07 -10.19
C HIS A 294 15.26 3.85 -9.38
N ILE A 295 16.54 3.69 -9.72
CA ILE A 295 17.65 4.45 -9.11
C ILE A 295 17.54 5.91 -9.53
N LEU A 296 17.22 6.17 -10.81
CA LEU A 296 17.01 7.52 -11.31
C LEU A 296 15.78 8.18 -10.65
N HIS A 297 14.69 7.45 -10.45
CA HIS A 297 13.53 7.94 -9.72
C HIS A 297 13.89 8.33 -8.29
N ALA A 298 14.56 7.46 -7.53
CA ALA A 298 14.96 7.77 -6.16
C ALA A 298 15.96 8.94 -6.11
N ALA A 299 16.94 8.95 -7.01
CA ALA A 299 18.01 9.95 -7.07
C ALA A 299 17.53 11.35 -7.47
N THR A 300 16.50 11.43 -8.33
CA THR A 300 15.92 12.68 -8.83
C THR A 300 14.66 13.12 -8.06
N ASN A 301 14.28 12.39 -7.00
CA ASN A 301 13.01 12.57 -6.32
C ASN A 301 11.82 12.52 -7.30
N HIS A 302 11.65 11.37 -7.95
CA HIS A 302 10.63 11.10 -8.96
C HIS A 302 10.60 12.12 -10.11
N PHE A 303 11.77 12.59 -10.55
CA PHE A 303 11.90 13.64 -11.56
C PHE A 303 11.15 14.94 -11.20
N SER A 304 11.20 15.32 -9.91
CA SER A 304 10.65 16.59 -9.42
C SER A 304 11.23 17.79 -10.18
N ASP A 305 10.38 18.77 -10.52
CA ASP A 305 10.82 20.01 -11.17
C ASP A 305 11.81 20.82 -10.31
N GLU A 306 11.86 20.61 -8.99
CA GLU A 306 12.87 21.19 -8.09
C GLU A 306 14.29 20.69 -8.38
N ASN A 307 14.37 19.49 -8.97
CA ASN A 307 15.60 18.88 -9.42
C ASN A 307 15.86 19.14 -10.90
N LYS A 308 15.01 19.88 -11.62
CA LYS A 308 15.20 20.13 -13.05
C LYS A 308 16.16 21.29 -13.29
N LEU A 309 17.20 21.03 -14.05
CA LEU A 309 18.23 22.00 -14.43
C LEU A 309 17.87 22.75 -15.72
N GLY A 310 17.06 22.15 -16.59
CA GLY A 310 16.66 22.75 -17.85
C GLY A 310 16.03 21.76 -18.81
N LYS A 311 15.77 22.19 -20.05
CA LYS A 311 15.26 21.36 -21.14
C LYS A 311 15.99 21.69 -22.44
N GLY A 312 16.63 20.70 -23.03
CA GLY A 312 17.32 20.82 -24.32
C GLY A 312 16.55 20.13 -25.45
N GLY A 313 17.17 20.04 -26.64
CA GLY A 313 16.60 19.37 -27.82
C GLY A 313 16.38 17.85 -27.68
N PHE A 314 16.79 17.27 -26.55
CA PHE A 314 16.70 15.84 -26.26
C PHE A 314 15.85 15.52 -25.02
N GLY A 315 15.34 16.52 -24.30
CA GLY A 315 14.54 16.27 -23.10
C GLY A 315 14.88 17.17 -21.90
N PRO A 316 14.14 17.01 -20.79
CA PRO A 316 14.42 17.65 -19.51
C PRO A 316 15.65 17.03 -18.82
N VAL A 317 16.44 17.85 -18.15
CA VAL A 317 17.68 17.44 -17.45
C VAL A 317 17.49 17.65 -15.95
N TYR A 318 17.87 16.67 -15.13
CA TYR A 318 17.69 16.70 -13.68
C TYR A 318 19.02 16.57 -12.91
N LYS A 319 19.12 17.19 -11.73
CA LYS A 319 20.18 17.01 -10.73
C LYS A 319 19.83 15.87 -9.77
N VAL A 320 20.84 15.13 -9.36
CA VAL A 320 20.73 14.09 -8.32
C VAL A 320 21.10 14.69 -6.96
N THR A 321 20.20 14.62 -5.99
CA THR A 321 20.31 15.43 -4.76
C THR A 321 21.04 14.73 -3.61
N ARG A 322 21.35 13.43 -3.70
CA ARG A 322 21.86 12.66 -2.55
C ARG A 322 23.38 12.67 -2.32
N LEU A 323 24.21 13.07 -3.30
CA LEU A 323 25.69 13.00 -3.16
C LEU A 323 26.44 14.28 -3.55
N GLY A 324 25.75 15.39 -3.87
CA GLY A 324 26.43 16.62 -4.32
C GLY A 324 27.18 16.50 -5.66
N ILE A 325 27.01 15.39 -6.38
CA ILE A 325 27.64 15.12 -7.68
C ILE A 325 26.61 15.33 -8.80
N LEU A 326 27.00 16.10 -9.83
CA LEU A 326 26.16 16.44 -10.96
C LEU A 326 26.27 15.37 -12.05
N VAL A 327 25.29 14.48 -12.17
CA VAL A 327 25.17 13.54 -13.30
C VAL A 327 24.01 13.97 -14.19
N LEU A 328 24.28 14.20 -15.48
CA LEU A 328 23.30 14.67 -16.46
C LEU A 328 22.57 13.49 -17.09
N PHE A 329 21.27 13.38 -16.87
CA PHE A 329 20.40 12.40 -17.54
C PHE A 329 19.51 13.08 -18.57
N ASN A 330 19.44 12.49 -19.76
CA ASN A 330 18.38 12.72 -20.74
C ASN A 330 17.38 11.58 -20.60
N VAL A 331 16.11 11.91 -20.40
CA VAL A 331 14.99 10.95 -20.47
C VAL A 331 14.23 11.21 -21.77
#